data_AF-A0A7W1R0U8-F1
#
_entry.id   AF-A0A7W1R0U8-F1
#
_cell.length_a   1.000
_cell.length_b   1.000
_cell.length_c   1.000
_cell.angle_alpha   90.00
_cell.angle_beta   90.00
_cell.angle_gamma   90.00
#
_symmetry.space_group_name_H-M   'P 1'
#
loop_
_entity.id
_entity.type
_entity.pdbx_description
1 polymer ?
#
loop_
_entity_poly.entity_id
_entity_poly.type
_entity_poly.pdbx_seq_one_letter_code
_entity_poly.pdbx_strand_id
1 'polypeptide(L)' 'MRLNAYLARAGIASRRKADELIKAGRVRVNGKPGELNTFVGSRDVVEVDGKPVAKQKLAYVLLHKPAGMV' A
#
# COMPACT_ATOMS: atom_id res chain seq x y z
N MET A 1 1.85 -3.26 -10.87
CA MET A 1 1.39 -2.07 -10.10
C MET A 1 2.58 -1.49 -9.34
N ARG A 2 2.75 -0.16 -9.21
CA ARG A 2 3.86 0.39 -8.40
C ARG A 2 3.72 0.00 -6.93
N LEU A 3 4.82 -0.30 -6.25
CA LEU A 3 4.84 -0.76 -4.85
C LEU A 3 4.15 0.21 -3.89
N ASN A 4 4.38 1.52 -4.03
CA ASN A 4 3.71 2.54 -3.21
C ASN A 4 2.18 2.57 -3.40
N ALA A 5 1.70 2.37 -4.63
CA ALA A 5 0.29 2.27 -4.93
C ALA A 5 -0.32 0.97 -4.40
N TYR A 6 0.45 -0.13 -4.40
CA TYR A 6 0.03 -1.40 -3.79
C TYR A 6 -0.19 -1.24 -2.29
N LEU A 7 0.80 -0.69 -1.57
CA LEU A 7 0.72 -0.44 -0.12
C LEU A 7 -0.44 0.48 0.25
N ALA A 8 -0.71 1.51 -0.56
CA ALA A 8 -1.83 2.40 -0.35
C ALA A 8 -3.19 1.73 -0.54
N ARG A 9 -3.34 0.87 -1.57
CA ARG A 9 -4.57 0.10 -1.80
C ARG A 9 -4.79 -1.00 -0.77
N ALA A 10 -3.71 -1.47 -0.13
CA ALA A 10 -3.77 -2.39 0.99
C ALA A 10 -4.07 -1.68 2.33
N GLY A 11 -4.22 -0.35 2.33
CA GLY A 11 -4.54 0.42 3.53
C GLY A 11 -3.40 0.54 4.54
N ILE A 12 -2.16 0.23 4.14
CA ILE A 12 -1.00 0.31 5.02
C ILE A 12 -0.60 1.75 5.31
N ALA A 13 -0.58 2.59 4.26
CA ALA A 13 -0.19 3.99 4.38
C ALA A 13 -0.67 4.79 3.15
N SER A 14 -0.69 6.12 3.22
CA SER A 14 -0.86 6.94 2.02
C SER A 14 0.29 6.70 1.03
N ARG A 15 0.13 7.04 -0.27
CA ARG A 15 1.21 6.85 -1.25
C ARG A 15 2.55 7.49 -0.84
N ARG A 16 2.51 8.73 -0.32
CA ARG A 16 3.72 9.44 0.14
C ARG A 16 4.36 8.74 1.34
N LYS A 17 3.54 8.30 2.30
CA LYS A 17 4.03 7.58 3.47
C LYS A 17 4.56 6.19 3.10
N ALA A 18 3.99 5.56 2.08
CA ALA A 18 4.51 4.32 1.50
C ALA A 18 5.91 4.53 0.89
N ASP A 19 6.15 5.66 0.19
CA ASP A 19 7.49 5.99 -0.30
C ASP A 19 8.52 6.13 0.84
N GLU A 20 8.13 6.73 1.96
CA GLU A 20 8.98 6.81 3.16
C GLU A 20 9.31 5.42 3.73
N LEU A 21 8.31 4.52 3.82
CA LEU A 21 8.52 3.14 4.29
C LEU A 21 9.46 2.36 3.38
N ILE A 22 9.33 2.53 2.06
CA ILE A 22 10.19 1.91 1.06
C ILE A 22 11.63 2.44 1.20
N LYS A 23 11.81 3.77 1.28
CA LYS A 23 13.12 4.40 1.49
C LYS A 23 13.79 3.97 2.81
N ALA A 24 12.98 3.73 3.84
CA ALA A 24 13.47 3.23 5.13
C ALA A 24 13.84 1.73 5.11
N GLY A 25 13.71 1.04 3.98
CA GLY A 25 14.03 -0.39 3.86
C GLY A 25 13.08 -1.31 4.61
N ARG A 26 11.91 -0.81 5.02
CA ARG A 26 10.92 -1.55 5.82
C ARG A 26 10.01 -2.44 4.98
N VAL A 27 10.08 -2.32 3.66
CA VAL A 27 9.24 -3.04 2.71
C VAL A 27 10.08 -4.07 1.96
N ARG A 28 9.59 -5.31 1.90
CA ARG A 28 10.17 -6.39 1.11
C ARG A 28 9.20 -6.87 0.04
N VAL A 29 9.72 -7.26 -1.11
CA VAL A 29 8.98 -7.91 -2.19
C VAL A 29 9.68 -9.23 -2.48
N ASN A 30 8.99 -10.35 -2.29
CA ASN A 30 9.53 -11.70 -2.43
C ASN A 30 10.85 -11.90 -1.65
N GLY A 31 10.90 -11.39 -0.42
CA GLY A 31 12.07 -11.48 0.47
C GLY A 31 13.20 -10.48 0.19
N LYS A 32 13.14 -9.71 -0.90
CA LYS A 32 14.15 -8.70 -1.25
C LYS A 32 13.69 -7.29 -0.87
N PRO A 33 14.60 -6.36 -0.50
CA PRO A 33 14.24 -4.96 -0.27
C PRO A 33 13.53 -4.36 -1.48
N GLY A 34 12.39 -3.70 -1.25
CA GLY A 34 11.67 -2.98 -2.30
C GLY A 34 12.29 -1.61 -2.60
N GLU A 35 12.16 -1.15 -3.84
CA GLU A 35 12.58 0.17 -4.29
C GLU A 35 11.37 0.99 -4.79
N LEU A 36 11.53 2.32 -4.91
CA LEU A 36 10.44 3.22 -5.35
C LEU A 36 9.93 2.93 -6.77
N ASN A 37 10.79 2.33 -7.60
CA ASN A 37 10.46 1.94 -8.97
C ASN A 37 10.08 0.45 -9.09
N THR A 38 9.94 -0.27 -7.97
CA THR A 38 9.50 -1.67 -8.00
C THR A 38 8.04 -1.77 -8.42
N PHE A 39 7.80 -2.68 -9.36
CA PHE A 39 6.46 -3.09 -9.77
C PHE A 39 6.12 -4.43 -9.13
N VAL A 40 4.92 -4.51 -8.58
CA VAL A 40 4.33 -5.67 -7.92
C VAL A 40 3.25 -6.26 -8.83
N GLY A 41 3.35 -7.54 -9.12
CA GLY A 41 2.38 -8.37 -9.80
C GLY A 41 1.35 -8.99 -8.85
N SER A 42 0.48 -9.84 -9.39
CA SER A 42 -0.56 -10.52 -8.62
C SER A 42 -0.05 -11.67 -7.75
N ARG A 43 1.10 -12.24 -8.09
CA ARG A 43 1.72 -13.39 -7.39
C ARG A 43 2.84 -12.99 -6.42
N ASP A 44 3.22 -11.71 -6.43
CA ASP A 44 4.30 -11.23 -5.57
C ASP A 44 3.83 -11.10 -4.12
N VAL A 45 4.68 -11.51 -3.20
CA VAL A 45 4.47 -11.37 -1.75
C VAL A 45 5.14 -10.07 -1.31
N VAL A 46 4.34 -9.14 -0.82
CA VAL A 46 4.84 -7.89 -0.25
C VAL A 46 4.75 -7.98 1.26
N GLU A 47 5.81 -7.61 1.95
CA GLU A 47 5.90 -7.59 3.41
C GLU A 47 6.29 -6.21 3.90
N VAL A 48 5.72 -5.79 5.03
CA VAL A 48 6.12 -4.59 5.75
C VAL A 48 6.49 -5.02 7.16
N ASP A 49 7.72 -4.71 7.59
CA ASP A 49 8.26 -5.12 8.90
C ASP A 49 8.14 -6.63 9.17
N GLY A 50 8.33 -7.45 8.13
CA GLY A 50 8.23 -8.91 8.21
C GLY A 50 6.81 -9.46 8.27
N LYS A 51 5.78 -8.61 8.11
CA LYS A 51 4.38 -9.04 8.03
C LYS A 51 3.87 -8.99 6.59
N PRO A 52 3.27 -10.06 6.06
CA PRO A 52 2.73 -10.07 4.71
C PRO A 52 1.54 -9.12 4.59
N VAL A 53 1.51 -8.35 3.50
CA VAL A 53 0.47 -7.38 3.18
C VAL A 53 -0.60 -8.04 2.34
N ALA A 54 -1.79 -8.20 2.92
CA ALA A 54 -2.98 -8.66 2.21
C ALA A 54 -3.73 -7.51 1.54
N LYS A 55 -4.46 -7.82 0.46
CA LYS A 55 -5.37 -6.85 -0.17
C LYS A 55 -6.56 -6.59 0.75
N GLN A 56 -6.94 -5.33 0.90
CA GLN A 56 -8.18 -4.97 1.58
C GLN A 56 -9.40 -5.34 0.72
N LYS A 57 -10.48 -5.76 1.38
CA LYS A 57 -11.78 -5.94 0.75
C LYS A 57 -12.31 -4.58 0.32
N LEU A 58 -12.92 -4.52 -0.86
CA LEU A 58 -13.53 -3.30 -1.36
C LEU A 58 -14.82 -3.03 -0.57
N ALA A 59 -14.98 -1.80 -0.10
CA ALA A 59 -16.18 -1.30 0.53
C ALA A 59 -16.71 -0.12 -0.28
N TYR A 60 -18.02 -0.09 -0.50
CA TYR A 60 -18.69 0.94 -1.29
C TYR A 60 -19.81 1.52 -0.42
N VAL A 61 -19.90 2.86 -0.38
CA VAL A 61 -20.90 3.58 0.40
C VAL A 61 -21.54 4.66 -0.47
N LEU A 62 -22.86 4.84 -0.32
CA LEU A 62 -23.59 5.98 -0.85
C LEU A 62 -23.78 7.00 0.28
N LEU A 63 -23.28 8.22 0.09
CA LEU A 63 -23.31 9.26 1.12
C LEU A 63 -24.02 10.51 0.59
N HIS A 64 -25.14 10.88 1.20
CA HIS A 64 -25.70 12.23 1.07
C HIS A 64 -24.97 13.16 2.06
N LYS A 65 -23.89 13.79 1.59
CA LYS A 65 -23.02 14.62 2.44
C LYS A 65 -23.74 15.93 2.83
N PRO A 66 -23.92 16.25 4.13
CA PRO A 66 -24.58 17.48 4.58
C PRO A 66 -23.67 18.71 4.43
N ALA A 67 -24.27 19.90 4.47
CA ALA A 67 -23.53 21.16 4.48
C ALA A 67 -22.64 21.28 5.73
N GLY A 68 -21.46 21.89 5.57
CA GLY A 68 -20.51 22.15 6.67
C GLY A 68 -19.47 21.06 6.94
N MET A 69 -19.44 19.97 6.17
CA MET A 69 -18.44 18.89 6.30
C MET A 69 -17.43 18.91 5.15
N VAL A 70 -16.16 18.59 5.42
CA VAL A 70 -15.07 18.42 4.41
C VAL A 70 -14.77 16.95 4.19
#